data_AF-A0A7Y3L6C4-F1
#
_entry.id   AF-A0A7Y3L6C4-F1
#
_cell.length_a   1.000
_cell.length_b   1.000
_cell.length_c   1.000
_cell.angle_alpha   90.00
_cell.angle_beta   90.00
_cell.angle_gamma   90.00
#
_symmetry.space_group_name_H-M   'P 1'
#
loop_
_entity.id
_entity.type
_entity.pdbx_description
1 polymer ?
#
loop_
_entity_poly.entity_id
_entity_poly.type
_entity_poly.pdbx_seq_one_letter_code
_entity_poly.pdbx_strand_id
1 'polypeptide(L)'
;MMLPLALDLSGRNVLVIGMGRMGAHKARQLLEAGARVHVISEALLVDVPEGVASLRVRTYEPGDLEGYFLVVSATANSAVNDQIVAEAHERNILLNVVDDPARCNFYFTAVHRDGDVVISVSSSGASPSLAQWVRHRVQEVLPVGLGRVAQTLREERAALHDQGKSTERDWSQRVQELTRDL
;
A
#
# COMPACT_ATOMS: atom_id res chain seq x y z
N MET A 1 14.75 -8.05 10.25
CA MET A 1 14.64 -6.58 10.40
C MET A 1 13.88 -6.03 9.21
N MET A 2 13.07 -4.98 9.39
CA MET A 2 12.20 -4.40 8.35
C MET A 2 12.64 -2.97 8.06
N LEU A 3 12.72 -2.59 6.78
CA LEU A 3 12.96 -1.20 6.34
C LEU A 3 11.63 -0.56 5.94
N PRO A 4 11.19 0.53 6.61
CA PRO A 4 9.98 1.24 6.18
C PRO A 4 10.26 1.98 4.87
N LEU A 5 9.49 1.65 3.84
CA LEU A 5 9.57 2.27 2.52
C LEU A 5 8.18 2.69 2.05
N ALA A 6 8.09 3.82 1.36
CA ALA A 6 6.94 4.17 0.55
C ALA A 6 7.14 3.63 -0.87
N LEU A 7 6.16 2.92 -1.40
CA LEU A 7 6.18 2.37 -2.76
C LEU A 7 5.20 3.15 -3.63
N ASP A 8 5.67 3.63 -4.78
CA ASP A 8 4.80 4.19 -5.82
C ASP A 8 4.23 3.05 -6.67
N LEU A 9 2.92 2.84 -6.55
CA LEU A 9 2.19 1.82 -7.29
C LEU A 9 1.42 2.39 -8.48
N SER A 10 1.53 3.69 -8.75
CA SER A 10 0.84 4.36 -9.86
C SER A 10 1.05 3.63 -11.18
N GLY A 11 -0.04 3.06 -11.73
CA GLY A 11 -0.04 2.32 -13.00
C GLY A 11 0.70 0.98 -12.98
N ARG A 12 1.23 0.53 -11.84
CA ARG A 12 1.93 -0.76 -11.72
C ARG A 12 0.93 -1.91 -11.75
N ASN A 13 1.24 -2.96 -12.52
CA ASN A 13 0.46 -4.20 -12.49
C ASN A 13 0.70 -4.92 -11.17
N VAL A 14 -0.38 -5.17 -10.43
CA VAL A 14 -0.35 -5.96 -9.19
C VAL A 14 -1.41 -7.05 -9.24
N LEU A 15 -1.11 -8.19 -8.61
CA LEU A 15 -2.00 -9.35 -8.62
C LEU A 15 -2.50 -9.66 -7.21
N VAL A 16 -3.80 -9.90 -7.08
CA VAL A 16 -4.42 -10.45 -5.88
C VAL A 16 -4.93 -11.86 -6.20
N ILE A 17 -4.42 -12.86 -5.48
CA ILE A 17 -4.82 -14.26 -5.63
C ILE A 17 -5.78 -14.60 -4.49
N GLY A 18 -7.03 -14.89 -4.81
CA GLY A 18 -8.11 -15.11 -3.83
C GLY A 18 -8.96 -13.86 -3.60
N MET A 19 -10.28 -14.00 -3.75
CA MET A 19 -11.26 -12.93 -3.59
C MET A 19 -12.27 -13.24 -2.47
N GLY A 20 -11.72 -13.45 -1.27
CA GLY A 20 -12.47 -13.41 -0.02
C GLY A 20 -12.43 -12.01 0.62
N ARG A 21 -12.84 -11.92 1.90
CA ARG A 21 -12.83 -10.66 2.66
C ARG A 21 -11.45 -9.97 2.65
N MET A 22 -10.38 -10.74 2.88
CA MET A 22 -9.02 -10.21 2.92
C MET A 22 -8.52 -9.80 1.53
N GLY A 23 -8.73 -10.63 0.50
CA GLY A 23 -8.39 -10.31 -0.88
C GLY A 23 -9.05 -9.01 -1.35
N ALA A 24 -10.36 -8.86 -1.12
CA ALA A 24 -11.08 -7.63 -1.46
C ALA A 24 -10.60 -6.41 -0.66
N HIS A 25 -10.26 -6.58 0.62
CA HIS A 25 -9.66 -5.50 1.41
C HIS A 25 -8.32 -5.04 0.81
N LYS A 26 -7.43 -5.98 0.47
CA LYS A 26 -6.12 -5.67 -0.13
C LYS A 26 -6.24 -5.08 -1.53
N ALA A 27 -7.17 -5.58 -2.35
CA ALA A 27 -7.45 -5.01 -3.66
C ALA A 27 -7.86 -3.54 -3.57
N ARG A 28 -8.75 -3.16 -2.64
CA ARG A 28 -9.12 -1.75 -2.42
C ARG A 28 -7.92 -0.88 -2.02
N GLN A 29 -7.10 -1.35 -1.07
CA GLN A 29 -5.90 -0.61 -0.66
C GLN A 29 -4.92 -0.38 -1.82
N LEU A 30 -4.77 -1.37 -2.70
CA LEU A 30 -3.91 -1.28 -3.88
C LEU A 30 -4.50 -0.35 -4.96
N LEU A 31 -5.81 -0.40 -5.18
CA LEU A 31 -6.52 0.52 -6.08
C LEU A 31 -6.40 1.98 -5.60
N GLU A 32 -6.60 2.23 -4.31
CA GLU A 32 -6.42 3.56 -3.69
C GLU A 32 -4.98 4.08 -3.83
N ALA A 33 -4.00 3.18 -3.92
CA ALA A 33 -2.61 3.50 -4.18
C ALA A 33 -2.28 3.70 -5.67
N GLY A 34 -3.28 3.66 -6.56
CA GLY A 34 -3.11 3.87 -8.00
C GLY A 34 -2.64 2.65 -8.79
N ALA A 35 -2.63 1.46 -8.18
CA ALA A 35 -2.20 0.24 -8.85
C ALA A 35 -3.21 -0.23 -9.89
N ARG A 36 -2.71 -0.86 -10.96
CA ARG A 36 -3.54 -1.61 -11.90
C ARG A 36 -3.76 -3.01 -11.33
N VAL A 37 -4.87 -3.20 -10.62
CA VAL A 37 -5.14 -4.43 -9.85
C VAL A 37 -5.75 -5.50 -10.74
N HIS A 38 -5.14 -6.68 -10.73
CA HIS A 38 -5.61 -7.90 -11.39
C HIS A 38 -5.95 -8.94 -10.34
N VAL A 39 -6.93 -9.81 -10.64
CA VAL A 39 -7.42 -10.82 -9.71
C VAL A 39 -7.44 -12.19 -10.36
N ILE A 40 -6.90 -13.19 -9.65
CA ILE A 40 -7.13 -14.62 -9.92
C ILE A 40 -7.81 -15.20 -8.69
N SER A 41 -8.96 -15.86 -8.85
CA SER A 41 -9.62 -16.51 -7.72
C SER A 41 -10.48 -17.67 -8.18
N GLU A 42 -10.39 -18.81 -7.51
CA GLU A 42 -11.23 -19.97 -7.79
C GLU A 42 -12.71 -19.69 -7.46
N ALA A 43 -12.96 -18.95 -6.37
CA ALA A 43 -14.29 -18.54 -5.95
C ALA A 43 -14.31 -17.04 -5.57
N LEU A 44 -15.43 -16.37 -5.83
CA LEU A 44 -15.66 -14.98 -5.42
C LEU A 44 -16.61 -14.99 -4.23
N LEU A 45 -16.06 -14.87 -3.02
CA LEU A 45 -16.85 -14.96 -1.78
C LEU A 45 -17.45 -13.61 -1.37
N VAL A 46 -16.99 -12.54 -2.02
CA VAL A 46 -17.45 -11.16 -1.86
C VAL A 46 -17.37 -10.46 -3.21
N ASP A 47 -18.03 -9.31 -3.32
CA ASP A 47 -17.96 -8.49 -4.53
C ASP A 47 -16.53 -8.04 -4.82
N VAL A 48 -16.17 -8.14 -6.10
CA VAL A 48 -14.91 -7.64 -6.62
C VAL A 48 -14.96 -6.11 -6.58
N PRO A 49 -13.96 -5.43 -5.98
CA PRO A 49 -13.93 -3.97 -5.96
C PRO A 49 -14.00 -3.37 -7.36
N GLU A 50 -14.73 -2.27 -7.50
CA GLU A 50 -14.75 -1.48 -8.73
C GLU A 50 -13.33 -1.01 -9.08
N GLY A 51 -12.99 -0.98 -10.37
CA GLY A 51 -11.66 -0.59 -10.86
C GLY A 51 -10.65 -1.73 -11.01
N VAL A 52 -11.01 -2.97 -10.62
CA VAL A 52 -10.20 -4.15 -10.96
C VAL A 52 -10.07 -4.27 -12.48
N ALA A 53 -8.83 -4.28 -12.97
CA ALA A 53 -8.49 -4.22 -14.39
C ALA A 53 -8.73 -5.55 -15.11
N SER A 54 -8.59 -6.69 -14.41
CA SER A 54 -8.97 -7.99 -14.94
C SER A 54 -9.30 -8.97 -13.84
N LEU A 55 -10.25 -9.86 -14.12
CA LEU A 55 -10.65 -10.95 -13.25
C LEU A 55 -10.54 -12.29 -13.99
N ARG A 56 -9.84 -13.27 -13.41
CA ARG A 56 -9.80 -14.65 -13.90
C ARG A 56 -10.35 -15.57 -12.82
N VAL A 57 -11.49 -16.21 -13.10
CA VAL A 57 -12.15 -17.13 -12.17
C VAL A 57 -11.59 -18.54 -12.38
N ARG A 58 -10.43 -18.81 -11.79
CA ARG A 58 -9.75 -20.09 -11.77
C ARG A 58 -8.72 -20.15 -10.64
N THR A 59 -8.20 -21.34 -10.37
CA THR A 59 -7.05 -21.54 -9.49
C THR A 59 -5.78 -20.97 -10.13
N TYR A 60 -4.82 -20.58 -9.28
CA TYR A 60 -3.49 -20.16 -9.71
C TYR A 60 -2.74 -21.30 -10.42
N GLU A 61 -1.95 -20.94 -11.42
CA GLU A 61 -1.06 -21.82 -12.18
C GLU A 61 0.35 -21.21 -12.23
N PRO A 62 1.43 -22.01 -12.18
CA PRO A 62 2.79 -21.51 -12.33
C PRO A 62 2.95 -20.70 -13.63
N GLY A 63 3.55 -19.52 -13.54
CA GLY A 63 3.65 -18.55 -14.62
C GLY A 63 2.70 -17.36 -14.45
N ASP A 64 1.65 -17.48 -13.64
CA ASP A 64 0.69 -16.40 -13.39
C ASP A 64 1.30 -15.16 -12.74
N LEU A 65 2.48 -15.26 -12.11
CA LEU A 65 3.14 -14.10 -11.51
C LEU A 65 3.92 -13.26 -12.54
N GLU A 66 4.03 -13.72 -13.78
CA GLU A 66 4.78 -13.01 -14.83
C GLU A 66 4.22 -11.61 -15.11
N GLY A 67 5.11 -10.62 -15.13
CA GLY A 67 4.77 -9.23 -15.44
C GLY A 67 4.11 -8.43 -14.31
N TYR A 68 3.93 -9.03 -13.12
CA TYR A 68 3.44 -8.32 -11.93
C TYR A 68 4.60 -7.81 -11.07
N PHE A 69 4.44 -6.58 -10.56
CA PHE A 69 5.40 -5.96 -9.66
C PHE A 69 5.22 -6.42 -8.20
N LEU A 70 3.96 -6.61 -7.80
CA LEU A 70 3.56 -6.97 -6.45
C LEU A 70 2.41 -7.98 -6.50
N VAL A 71 2.47 -8.98 -5.65
CA VAL A 71 1.48 -10.04 -5.50
C VAL A 71 1.01 -10.12 -4.06
N VAL A 72 -0.30 -10.23 -3.88
CA VAL A 72 -0.93 -10.57 -2.61
C VAL A 72 -1.60 -11.93 -2.75
N SER A 73 -1.13 -12.92 -1.99
CA SER A 73 -1.81 -14.20 -1.86
C SER A 73 -2.77 -14.17 -0.67
N ALA A 74 -4.07 -14.23 -0.96
CA ALA A 74 -5.17 -14.26 -0.02
C ALA A 74 -5.97 -15.58 -0.11
N THR A 75 -5.33 -16.67 -0.55
CA THR A 75 -5.91 -18.02 -0.56
C THR A 75 -5.53 -18.80 0.70
N ALA A 76 -6.45 -19.66 1.16
CA ALA A 76 -6.19 -20.59 2.26
C ALA A 76 -5.50 -21.90 1.82
N ASN A 77 -5.32 -22.11 0.51
CA ASN A 77 -4.67 -23.31 -0.02
C ASN A 77 -3.15 -23.23 0.14
N SER A 78 -2.59 -23.97 1.11
CA SER A 78 -1.16 -23.94 1.38
C SER A 78 -0.30 -24.42 0.22
N ALA A 79 -0.74 -25.45 -0.52
CA ALA A 79 0.02 -25.98 -1.65
C ALA A 79 0.15 -24.93 -2.77
N VAL A 80 -0.90 -24.15 -3.00
CA VAL A 80 -0.88 -23.01 -3.92
C VAL A 80 0.03 -21.90 -3.39
N ASN A 81 -0.03 -21.58 -2.09
CA ASN A 81 0.87 -20.60 -1.48
C ASN A 81 2.34 -20.98 -1.63
N ASP A 82 2.69 -22.26 -1.50
CA ASP A 82 4.08 -22.72 -1.65
C ASP A 82 4.59 -22.53 -3.09
N GLN A 83 3.74 -22.76 -4.10
CA GLN A 83 4.06 -22.47 -5.50
C GLN A 83 4.24 -20.96 -5.74
N ILE A 84 3.33 -20.14 -5.22
CA ILE A 84 3.40 -18.68 -5.33
C ILE A 84 4.68 -18.14 -4.69
N VAL A 85 5.06 -18.65 -3.52
CA VAL A 85 6.29 -18.24 -2.82
C VAL A 85 7.53 -18.59 -3.62
N ALA A 86 7.61 -19.82 -4.15
CA ALA A 86 8.73 -20.23 -4.98
C ALA A 86 8.86 -19.34 -6.21
N GLU A 87 7.77 -19.13 -6.97
CA GLU A 87 7.79 -18.32 -8.18
C GLU A 87 8.09 -16.84 -7.88
N ALA A 88 7.51 -16.27 -6.81
CA ALA A 88 7.77 -14.89 -6.44
C ALA A 88 9.24 -14.67 -6.05
N HIS A 89 9.85 -15.63 -5.35
CA HIS A 89 11.26 -15.60 -5.01
C HIS A 89 12.15 -15.65 -6.25
N GLU A 90 11.89 -16.59 -7.16
CA GLU A 90 12.64 -16.72 -8.42
C GLU A 90 12.61 -15.45 -9.28
N ARG A 91 11.49 -14.73 -9.25
CA ARG A 91 11.27 -13.52 -10.06
C ARG A 91 11.56 -12.20 -9.34
N ASN A 92 11.97 -12.23 -8.06
CA ASN A 92 12.15 -11.04 -7.21
C ASN A 92 10.87 -10.17 -7.12
N ILE A 93 9.71 -10.79 -7.00
CA ILE A 93 8.42 -10.11 -6.87
C ILE A 93 8.14 -9.78 -5.40
N LEU A 94 7.57 -8.60 -5.14
CA LEU A 94 7.07 -8.26 -3.81
C LEU A 94 5.86 -9.14 -3.49
N LEU A 95 5.98 -10.03 -2.51
CA LEU A 95 4.95 -10.98 -2.10
C LEU A 95 4.49 -10.74 -0.66
N ASN A 96 3.18 -10.67 -0.50
CA ASN A 96 2.51 -10.75 0.79
C ASN A 96 1.52 -11.91 0.79
N VAL A 97 1.75 -12.91 1.65
CA VAL A 97 0.81 -13.99 1.93
C VAL A 97 0.01 -13.61 3.17
N VAL A 98 -1.30 -13.45 3.02
CA VAL A 98 -2.20 -13.06 4.10
C VAL A 98 -2.13 -14.07 5.23
N ASP A 99 -2.04 -13.56 6.46
CA ASP A 99 -1.93 -14.33 7.70
C ASP A 99 -0.72 -15.28 7.78
N ASP A 100 0.26 -15.15 6.88
CA ASP A 100 1.51 -15.90 6.93
C ASP A 100 2.75 -14.99 6.75
N PRO A 101 3.20 -14.34 7.85
CA PRO A 101 4.34 -13.45 7.82
C PRO A 101 5.66 -14.11 7.43
N ALA A 102 5.81 -15.43 7.61
CA ALA A 102 7.02 -16.17 7.30
C ALA A 102 7.23 -16.35 5.79
N ARG A 103 6.14 -16.31 5.01
CA ARG A 103 6.14 -16.37 3.54
C ARG A 103 6.06 -15.00 2.86
N CYS A 104 6.18 -13.91 3.62
CA CYS A 104 6.14 -12.54 3.10
C CYS A 104 7.55 -11.94 2.96
N ASN A 105 7.76 -11.11 1.92
CA ASN A 105 8.95 -10.27 1.80
C ASN A 105 8.64 -8.75 1.91
N PHE A 106 7.36 -8.40 1.96
CA PHE A 106 6.88 -7.08 2.39
C PHE A 106 5.63 -7.21 3.26
N TYR A 107 5.34 -6.16 4.03
CA TYR A 107 4.25 -6.14 4.99
C TYR A 107 3.40 -4.88 4.84
N PHE A 108 2.08 -5.05 4.88
CA PHE A 108 1.18 -3.93 5.09
C PHE A 108 1.28 -3.44 6.54
N THR A 109 1.30 -2.13 6.71
CA THR A 109 1.34 -1.46 8.02
C THR A 109 -0.02 -0.90 8.40
N ALA A 110 -0.19 -0.50 9.67
CA ALA A 110 -1.34 0.34 10.03
C ALA A 110 -1.12 1.73 9.42
N VAL A 111 -2.07 2.22 8.62
CA VAL A 111 -1.94 3.48 7.89
C VAL A 111 -2.99 4.48 8.34
N HIS A 112 -2.57 5.73 8.55
CA HIS A 112 -3.44 6.90 8.55
C HIS A 112 -3.07 7.78 7.36
N ARG A 113 -4.07 8.35 6.68
CA ARG A 113 -3.89 9.19 5.50
C ARG A 113 -4.75 10.45 5.62
N ASP A 114 -4.11 11.59 5.41
CA ASP A 114 -4.75 12.89 5.19
C ASP A 114 -4.19 13.46 3.88
N GLY A 115 -4.91 13.22 2.78
CA GLY A 115 -4.44 13.52 1.43
C GLY A 115 -3.06 12.91 1.12
N ASP A 116 -2.09 13.78 0.84
CA ASP A 116 -0.71 13.42 0.53
C ASP A 116 0.17 13.15 1.76
N VAL A 117 -0.34 13.42 2.97
CA VAL A 117 0.36 13.11 4.22
C VAL A 117 -0.06 11.72 4.69
N VAL A 118 0.91 10.82 4.77
CA VAL A 118 0.68 9.41 5.12
C VAL A 118 1.57 9.02 6.29
N ILE A 119 0.99 8.31 7.24
CA ILE A 119 1.71 7.73 8.37
C ILE A 119 1.51 6.23 8.35
N SER A 120 2.61 5.50 8.36
CA SER A 120 2.64 4.04 8.51
C SER A 120 3.23 3.68 9.87
N VAL A 121 2.54 2.78 10.57
CA VAL A 121 2.99 2.23 11.85
C VAL A 121 3.09 0.72 11.74
N SER A 122 4.24 0.20 12.16
CA SER A 122 4.51 -1.23 12.23
C SER A 122 5.03 -1.60 13.61
N SER A 123 4.67 -2.80 14.06
CA SER A 123 5.24 -3.45 15.24
C SER A 123 6.24 -4.55 14.84
N SER A 124 6.71 -4.55 13.59
CA SER A 124 7.59 -5.59 13.03
C SER A 124 7.05 -7.02 13.22
N GLY A 125 5.73 -7.16 13.13
CA GLY A 125 5.02 -8.44 13.30
C GLY A 125 4.68 -8.79 14.76
N ALA A 126 5.11 -8.01 15.75
CA ALA A 126 4.88 -8.33 17.16
C ALA A 126 3.40 -8.27 17.56
N SER A 127 2.66 -7.27 17.06
CA SER A 127 1.21 -7.13 17.36
C SER A 127 0.52 -6.18 16.38
N PRO A 128 -0.40 -6.67 15.54
CA PRO A 128 -1.25 -5.82 14.70
C PRO A 128 -2.09 -4.83 15.53
N SER A 129 -2.62 -5.28 16.67
CA SER A 129 -3.42 -4.44 17.57
C SER A 129 -2.62 -3.29 18.17
N LEU A 130 -1.35 -3.52 18.55
CA LEU A 130 -0.46 -2.46 19.01
C LEU A 130 -0.20 -1.43 17.89
N ALA A 131 0.11 -1.89 16.67
CA ALA A 131 0.34 -1.00 15.54
C ALA A 131 -0.89 -0.13 15.24
N GLN A 132 -2.09 -0.71 15.30
CA GLN A 132 -3.34 0.04 15.18
C GLN A 132 -3.53 1.04 16.31
N TRP A 133 -3.31 0.63 17.56
CA TRP A 133 -3.45 1.51 18.72
C TRP A 133 -2.51 2.72 18.62
N VAL A 134 -1.23 2.51 18.29
CA VAL A 134 -0.25 3.60 18.09
C VAL A 134 -0.68 4.51 16.94
N ARG A 135 -1.10 3.95 15.80
CA ARG A 135 -1.58 4.77 14.68
C ARG A 135 -2.82 5.60 15.03
N HIS A 136 -3.72 5.10 15.88
CA HIS A 136 -4.88 5.90 16.37
C HIS A 136 -4.40 7.06 17.26
N ARG A 137 -3.46 6.80 18.19
CA ARG A 137 -2.89 7.84 19.05
C ARG A 137 -2.19 8.93 18.25
N VAL A 138 -1.44 8.55 17.21
CA VAL A 138 -0.81 9.52 16.31
C VAL A 138 -1.86 10.33 15.55
N GLN A 139 -2.89 9.68 15.01
CA GLN A 139 -4.00 10.35 14.33
C GLN A 139 -4.69 11.39 15.24
N GLU A 140 -4.91 11.10 16.52
CA GLU A 140 -5.58 12.03 17.44
C GLU A 140 -4.79 13.30 17.74
N VAL A 141 -3.47 13.26 17.60
CA VAL A 141 -2.59 14.40 17.86
C VAL A 141 -2.39 15.27 16.61
N LEU A 142 -2.62 14.72 15.42
CA LEU A 142 -2.39 15.43 14.17
C LEU A 142 -3.59 16.31 13.81
N PRO A 143 -3.35 17.57 13.38
CA PRO A 143 -4.41 18.40 12.84
C PRO A 143 -5.04 17.77 11.60
N VAL A 144 -6.34 17.99 11.42
CA VAL A 144 -7.04 17.59 10.21
C VAL A 144 -6.82 18.63 9.12
N GLY A 145 -6.53 18.20 7.89
CA GLY A 145 -6.30 19.07 6.75
C GLY A 145 -4.82 19.24 6.39
N LEU A 146 -3.92 18.41 6.95
CA LEU A 146 -2.51 18.37 6.59
C LEU A 146 -2.31 18.06 5.10
N GLY A 147 -3.23 17.33 4.47
CA GLY A 147 -3.22 17.09 3.03
C GLY A 147 -3.29 18.39 2.22
N ARG A 148 -4.09 19.38 2.66
CA ARG A 148 -4.18 20.69 2.00
C ARG A 148 -2.88 21.48 2.17
N VAL A 149 -2.30 21.44 3.37
CA VAL A 149 -1.00 22.09 3.64
C VAL A 149 0.08 21.50 2.73
N ALA A 150 0.12 20.18 2.56
CA ALA A 150 1.06 19.52 1.66
C ALA A 150 0.87 19.95 0.20
N GLN A 151 -0.38 20.14 -0.26
CA GLN A 151 -0.68 20.65 -1.61
C GLN A 151 -0.18 22.10 -1.78
N THR A 152 -0.49 23.00 -0.84
CA THR A 152 0.00 24.39 -0.88
C THR A 152 1.53 24.46 -0.92
N LEU A 153 2.21 23.68 -0.08
CA LEU A 153 3.68 23.64 -0.07
C LEU A 153 4.26 23.09 -1.38
N ARG A 154 3.59 22.12 -2.03
CA ARG A 154 3.99 21.62 -3.35
C ARG A 154 3.90 22.71 -4.42
N GLU A 155 2.80 23.46 -4.45
CA GLU A 155 2.59 24.57 -5.39
C GLU A 155 3.61 25.69 -5.17
N GLU A 156 3.84 26.11 -3.92
CA GLU A 156 4.86 27.12 -3.58
C GLU A 156 6.27 26.66 -3.99
N ARG A 157 6.59 25.37 -3.78
CA ARG A 157 7.88 24.79 -4.19
C ARG A 157 8.04 24.77 -5.70
N ALA A 158 6.99 24.42 -6.44
CA ALA A 158 7.00 24.43 -7.90
C ALA A 158 7.22 25.86 -8.44
N ALA A 159 6.53 26.86 -7.88
CA ALA A 159 6.68 28.25 -8.27
C ALA A 159 8.10 28.80 -8.03
N LEU A 160 8.76 28.41 -6.94
CA LEU A 160 10.17 28.77 -6.69
C LEU A 160 11.12 28.11 -7.69
N HIS A 161 10.90 26.83 -7.99
CA HIS A 161 11.69 26.09 -8.96
C HIS A 161 11.59 26.72 -10.36
N ASP A 162 10.38 27.10 -10.79
CA ASP A 162 10.15 27.75 -12.09
C ASP A 162 10.82 29.14 -12.19
N GLN A 163 11.08 29.78 -11.05
CA GLN A 163 11.86 31.02 -10.94
C GLN A 163 13.38 30.76 -10.88
N GLY A 164 13.83 29.51 -10.98
CA GLY A 164 15.25 29.12 -10.85
C GLY A 164 15.81 29.25 -9.43
N LYS A 165 14.94 29.34 -8.41
CA LYS A 165 15.35 29.46 -7.01
C LYS A 165 15.52 28.08 -6.38
N SER A 166 16.50 27.95 -5.48
CA SER A 166 16.66 26.73 -4.70
C SER A 166 15.43 26.46 -3.83
N THR A 167 15.03 25.19 -3.79
CA THR A 167 13.95 24.69 -2.94
C THR A 167 14.47 23.95 -1.70
N GLU A 168 15.79 23.73 -1.63
CA GLU A 168 16.52 23.19 -0.48
C GLU A 168 16.70 24.27 0.59
N ARG A 169 15.59 24.62 1.23
CA ARG A 169 15.53 25.57 2.33
C ARG A 169 14.74 24.98 3.48
N ASP A 170 14.85 25.59 4.66
CA ASP A 170 13.98 25.26 5.76
C ASP A 170 12.55 25.75 5.49
N TRP A 171 11.60 24.82 5.47
CA TRP A 171 10.17 25.05 5.30
C TRP A 171 9.40 25.01 6.62
N SER A 172 10.05 24.70 7.75
CA SER A 172 9.40 24.49 9.05
C SER A 172 8.57 25.69 9.49
N GLN A 173 9.06 26.92 9.29
CA GLN A 173 8.27 28.12 9.59
C GLN A 173 6.98 28.17 8.76
N ARG A 174 7.08 27.92 7.45
CA ARG A 174 5.93 27.96 6.54
C ARG A 174 4.91 26.86 6.87
N VAL A 175 5.40 25.66 7.23
CA VAL A 175 4.56 24.57 7.73
C VAL A 175 3.81 25.03 8.97
N GLN A 176 4.49 25.60 9.98
CA GLN A 176 3.87 26.06 11.23
C GLN A 176 2.80 27.14 11.00
N GLU A 177 3.05 28.08 10.08
CA GLU A 177 2.08 29.10 9.68
C GLU A 177 0.82 28.47 9.09
N LEU A 178 0.98 27.55 8.12
CA LEU A 178 -0.14 26.90 7.43
C LEU A 178 -0.92 25.93 8.34
N THR A 179 -0.27 25.36 9.36
CA THR A 179 -0.93 24.47 10.32
C THR A 179 -1.56 25.20 11.50
N ARG A 180 -1.30 26.51 11.69
CA ARG A 180 -1.82 27.26 12.85
C ARG A 180 -3.34 27.34 12.88
N ASP A 181 -3.95 27.36 11.70
CA ASP A 181 -5.40 27.55 11.50
C ASP A 181 -6.14 26.22 11.19
N LEU A 182 -5.48 25.07 11.41
CA LEU A 182 -6.09 23.74 11.32
C LEU A 182 -6.64 23.28 12.67
#